data_AF-A0A0S8CJF4-F1
#
_entry.id   AF-A0A0S8CJF4-F1
#
_cell.length_a   1.000
_cell.length_b   1.000
_cell.length_c   1.000
_cell.angle_alpha   90.00
_cell.angle_beta   90.00
_cell.angle_gamma   90.00
#
_symmetry.space_group_name_H-M   'P 1'
#
loop_
_entity.id
_entity.type
_entity.pdbx_description
1 polymer ?
#
loop_
_entity_poly.entity_id
_entity_poly.type
_entity_poly.pdbx_seq_one_letter_code
_entity_poly.pdbx_strand_id
1 'polypeptide(L)'
;MDIEFNAAVIDKNGKRLGTVDHIIRDTWSGDIRKFVVRQRELGNELFLSLDDVMKATNKQVTLNVSLEDLHQRSTDEINSE
;
A
#
# COMPACT_ATOMS: atom_id res chain seq x y z
N MET A 1 1.94 1.84 -14.35
CA MET A 1 1.99 0.77 -13.33
C MET A 1 0.57 0.23 -13.18
N ASP A 2 0.38 -1.08 -13.28
CA ASP A 2 -0.97 -1.69 -13.26
C ASP A 2 -1.31 -2.13 -11.84
N ILE A 3 -1.98 -1.24 -11.10
CA ILE A 3 -2.59 -1.54 -9.80
C ILE A 3 -4.10 -1.34 -9.98
N GLU A 4 -4.88 -2.35 -9.62
CA GLU A 4 -6.34 -2.31 -9.71
C GLU A 4 -6.99 -2.50 -8.34
N PHE A 5 -8.26 -2.09 -8.25
CA PHE A 5 -9.11 -2.37 -7.11
C PHE A 5 -9.18 -3.88 -6.85
N ASN A 6 -9.23 -4.28 -5.58
CA ASN A 6 -9.17 -5.68 -5.12
C ASN A 6 -7.86 -6.43 -5.38
N ALA A 7 -6.82 -5.81 -5.96
CA ALA A 7 -5.52 -6.46 -6.07
C ALA A 7 -5.01 -6.88 -4.68
N ALA A 8 -4.48 -8.10 -4.57
CA ALA A 8 -3.93 -8.61 -3.32
C ALA A 8 -2.60 -7.91 -3.00
N VAL A 9 -2.45 -7.43 -1.77
CA VAL A 9 -1.19 -6.80 -1.35
C VAL A 9 -0.42 -7.75 -0.45
N ILE A 10 0.81 -8.04 -0.84
CA ILE A 10 1.76 -8.85 -0.08
C ILE A 10 3.00 -8.03 0.25
N ASP A 11 3.58 -8.27 1.42
CA ASP A 11 4.82 -7.63 1.84
C ASP A 11 6.07 -8.32 1.25
N LYS A 12 7.25 -7.76 1.53
CA LYS A 12 8.54 -8.35 1.10
C LYS A 12 8.81 -9.75 1.64
N ASN A 13 8.18 -10.12 2.75
CA ASN A 13 8.31 -11.42 3.41
C ASN A 13 7.28 -12.44 2.90
N GLY A 14 6.41 -12.06 1.95
CA GLY A 14 5.34 -12.90 1.41
C GLY A 14 4.07 -12.94 2.26
N LYS A 15 3.97 -12.13 3.32
CA LYS A 15 2.76 -12.01 4.15
C LYS A 15 1.71 -11.18 3.42
N ARG A 16 0.48 -11.69 3.38
CA ARG A 16 -0.66 -10.94 2.83
C ARG A 16 -1.09 -9.87 3.83
N LEU A 17 -1.12 -8.62 3.38
CA LEU A 17 -1.53 -7.46 4.19
C LEU A 17 -3.00 -7.10 3.96
N GLY A 18 -3.53 -7.32 2.75
CA GLY A 18 -4.91 -7.00 2.45
C GLY A 18 -5.22 -6.94 0.97
N THR A 19 -6.15 -6.06 0.60
CA THR A 19 -6.53 -5.76 -0.77
C THR A 19 -6.57 -4.27 -1.01
N VAL A 20 -6.23 -3.84 -2.23
CA VAL A 20 -6.38 -2.45 -2.66
C VAL A 20 -7.84 -2.06 -2.63
N ASP A 21 -8.15 -0.99 -1.92
CA ASP A 21 -9.50 -0.47 -1.71
C ASP A 21 -9.70 0.86 -2.44
N HIS A 22 -8.70 1.74 -2.45
CA HIS A 22 -8.74 3.00 -3.18
C HIS A 22 -7.44 3.27 -3.93
N ILE A 23 -7.54 3.93 -5.09
CA ILE A 23 -6.40 4.34 -5.90
C ILE A 23 -6.47 5.85 -6.08
N ILE A 24 -5.41 6.55 -5.69
CA ILE A 24 -5.27 8.00 -5.79
C ILE A 24 -4.36 8.30 -6.97
N ARG A 25 -4.90 9.01 -7.96
CA ARG A 25 -4.21 9.40 -9.18
C ARG A 25 -3.88 10.89 -9.17
N ASP A 26 -2.81 11.24 -9.85
CA ASP A 26 -2.54 12.62 -10.21
C ASP A 26 -3.63 13.12 -11.16
N THR A 27 -4.22 14.28 -10.87
CA THR A 27 -5.33 14.83 -11.65
C THR A 27 -4.94 15.21 -13.07
N TRP A 28 -3.67 15.58 -13.30
CA TRP A 28 -3.19 16.03 -14.60
C TRP A 28 -2.65 14.89 -15.45
N SER A 29 -1.79 14.04 -14.89
CA SER A 29 -1.20 12.93 -15.66
C SER A 29 -2.04 11.65 -15.66
N GLY A 30 -2.94 11.49 -14.68
CA GLY A 30 -3.69 10.24 -14.48
C GLY A 30 -2.86 9.10 -13.87
N ASP A 31 -1.57 9.34 -13.57
CA ASP A 31 -0.69 8.35 -12.98
C ASP A 31 -1.06 8.07 -11.53
N ILE A 32 -0.83 6.84 -11.09
CA ILE A 32 -1.06 6.46 -9.69
C ILE A 32 0.01 7.15 -8.83
N ARG A 33 -0.41 7.82 -7.76
CA ARG A 33 0.52 8.39 -6.76
C ARG A 33 0.50 7.61 -5.46
N LYS A 34 -0.68 7.22 -5.01
CA LYS A 34 -0.90 6.51 -3.75
C LYS A 34 -2.05 5.52 -3.89
N PHE A 35 -2.12 4.54 -3.00
CA PHE A 35 -3.24 3.63 -2.90
C PHE A 35 -3.48 3.24 -1.45
N VAL A 36 -4.72 2.89 -1.16
CA VAL A 36 -5.16 2.47 0.18
C VAL A 36 -5.36 0.97 0.17
N VAL A 37 -4.84 0.30 1.18
CA VAL A 37 -5.02 -1.13 1.40
C VAL A 37 -5.84 -1.34 2.63
N ARG A 38 -6.94 -2.09 2.48
CA ARG A 38 -7.81 -2.44 3.60
C ARG A 38 -7.38 -3.79 4.17
N GLN A 39 -7.04 -3.80 5.46
CA GLN A 39 -6.75 -5.04 6.18
C GLN A 39 -8.05 -5.55 6.83
N ARG A 40 -8.61 -6.65 6.31
CA ARG A 40 -9.90 -7.18 6.82
C ARG A 40 -9.82 -7.65 8.27
N GLU A 41 -8.66 -8.14 8.71
CA GLU A 41 -8.50 -8.73 10.05
C GLU A 41 -8.29 -7.69 11.15
N LEU A 42 -7.62 -6.58 10.82
CA LEU A 42 -7.23 -5.55 11.78
C LEU A 42 -8.15 -4.31 11.72
N GLY A 43 -8.99 -4.20 10.68
CA GLY A 43 -9.88 -3.05 10.50
C GLY A 43 -9.17 -1.72 10.25
N ASN A 44 -7.85 -1.75 10.05
CA ASN A 44 -7.03 -0.59 9.73
C ASN A 44 -6.80 -0.46 8.21
N GLU A 45 -6.45 0.75 7.82
CA GLU A 45 -6.11 1.12 6.45
C GLU A 45 -4.62 1.42 6.38
N LEU A 46 -3.97 0.97 5.31
CA LEU A 46 -2.59 1.32 5.00
C LEU A 46 -2.56 2.26 3.81
N PHE A 47 -1.87 3.39 3.98
CA PHE A 47 -1.60 4.33 2.91
C PHE A 47 -0.23 4.04 2.33
N LEU A 48 -0.18 3.68 1.05
CA LEU A 48 1.06 3.26 0.38
C LEU A 48 1.35 4.17 -0.82
N SER A 49 2.61 4.50 -1.03
CA SER A 49 3.09 5.16 -2.25
C SER A 49 3.64 4.14 -3.24
N LEU A 50 3.98 4.60 -4.44
CA LEU A 50 4.68 3.75 -5.42
C LEU A 50 6.11 3.38 -4.96
N ASP A 51 6.71 4.15 -4.05
CA ASP A 51 8.05 3.86 -3.53
C ASP A 51 8.07 2.63 -2.64
N ASP A 52 6.93 2.27 -2.05
CA ASP A 52 6.74 1.04 -1.26
C ASP A 52 6.56 -0.19 -2.16
N VAL A 53 6.42 -0.03 -3.48
CA VAL A 53 6.07 -1.12 -4.41
C VAL A 53 7.32 -1.70 -5.05
N MET A 54 7.58 -2.98 -4.79
CA MET A 54 8.60 -3.74 -5.50
C MET A 54 8.11 -4.21 -6.88
N LYS A 55 6.87 -4.70 -6.96
CA LYS A 55 6.27 -5.20 -8.20
C LYS A 55 4.75 -5.05 -8.14
N ALA A 56 4.14 -4.62 -9.24
CA ALA A 56 2.70 -4.52 -9.36
C ALA A 56 2.19 -5.22 -10.62
N THR A 57 1.05 -5.87 -10.47
CA THR A 57 0.19 -6.42 -11.53
C THR A 57 -1.25 -6.11 -11.16
N ASN A 58 -2.17 -6.22 -12.13
CA ASN A 58 -3.60 -5.98 -11.88
C ASN A 58 -4.21 -6.87 -10.78
N LYS A 59 -3.63 -8.05 -10.50
CA LYS A 59 -4.14 -8.96 -9.46
C LYS A 59 -3.39 -8.87 -8.14
N GLN A 60 -2.14 -8.39 -8.15
CA GLN A 60 -1.26 -8.47 -6.98
C GLN A 60 -0.22 -7.35 -6.98
N VAL A 61 -0.05 -6.75 -5.81
CA VAL A 61 1.01 -5.79 -5.48
C VAL A 61 1.94 -6.42 -4.44
N THR A 62 3.23 -6.40 -4.72
CA THR A 62 4.28 -6.85 -3.81
C THR A 62 5.06 -5.64 -3.34
N LEU A 63 5.15 -5.47 -2.02
CA LEU A 63 5.85 -4.35 -1.40
C LEU A 63 7.33 -4.67 -1.17
N ASN A 64 8.16 -3.63 -1.13
CA ASN A 64 9.57 -3.71 -0.71
C ASN A 64 9.74 -3.46 0.81
N VAL A 65 8.64 -3.25 1.53
CA VAL A 65 8.55 -3.03 2.97
C VAL A 65 7.73 -4.13 3.65
N SER A 66 7.93 -4.32 4.95
CA SER A 66 7.11 -5.19 5.80
C SER A 66 5.99 -4.42 6.51
N LEU A 67 5.04 -5.14 7.10
CA LEU A 67 4.00 -4.53 7.94
C LEU A 67 4.60 -3.80 9.16
N GLU A 68 5.67 -4.37 9.72
CA GLU A 68 6.38 -3.81 10.85
C GLU A 68 7.05 -2.47 10.49
N ASP A 69 7.66 -2.39 9.29
CA ASP A 69 8.23 -1.14 8.76
C ASP A 69 7.15 -0.05 8.55
N LEU A 70 5.93 -0.46 8.18
CA LEU A 70 4.79 0.45 7.98
C LEU A 70 4.26 1.00 9.31
N HIS A 71 4.18 0.17 10.35
CA HIS A 71 3.74 0.62 11.68
C HIS A 71 4.74 1.59 12.33
N GLN A 72 6.04 1.38 12.14
CA GLN A 72 7.05 2.30 12.68
C GLN A 72 6.93 3.70 12.06
N ARG A 73 6.74 3.79 10.73
CA ARG A 73 6.54 5.08 10.04
C ARG A 73 5.35 5.88 10.57
N SER A 74 4.23 5.20 10.84
CA SER A 74 3.04 5.86 11.40
C SER A 74 3.27 6.38 12.83
N THR A 75 4.22 5.81 13.57
CA THR A 75 4.56 6.21 14.94
C THR A 75 5.58 7.36 14.96
N ASP A 76 6.49 7.41 13.98
CA ASP A 76 7.49 8.46 13.87
C ASP A 76 6.89 9.79 13.37
N GLU A 77 5.85 9.74 12.53
CA GLU A 77 5.10 10.95 12.11
C GLU A 77 4.34 11.61 13.27
N ILE A 78 3.91 10.84 14.28
CA ILE A 78 3.18 11.35 15.45
C ILE A 78 4.11 11.97 16.50
N ASN A 79 5.36 11.50 16.59
CA ASN A 79 6.33 11.97 17.60
C ASN A 79 7.24 13.11 17.10
N SER A 80 7.00 13.62 15.89
CA SER A 80 7.77 14.70 15.27
C SER A 80 7.09 16.08 15.39
N GLU A 81 5.99 16.18 16.15
CA GLU A 81 5.31 17.45 16.50
C GLU A 81 5.64 17.95 17.91
#